data_AF-A0A260BDC4-F1
#
_entry.id   AF-A0A260BDC4-F1
#
_cell.length_a   1.000
_cell.length_b   1.000
_cell.length_c   1.000
_cell.angle_alpha   90.00
_cell.angle_beta   90.00
_cell.angle_gamma   90.00
#
_symmetry.space_group_name_H-M   'P 1'
#
loop_
_entity.id
_entity.type
_entity.pdbx_description
1 polymer ?
#
loop_
_entity_poly.entity_id
_entity_poly.type
_entity_poly.pdbx_seq_one_letter_code
_entity_poly.pdbx_strand_id
1 'polypeptide(L)'
;MTGNHPETDLSESDVLELDILALLQTAEANEAFDTYGPLITTRTAPQFADLLRMINALAAGGDFESAIDAEVFAAVRSPVDISRLEKFGVFDTSDPVLKLTAVQTLRTIHDAETEPVEAQSPGDVR
;
A
#
# COMPACT_ATOMS: atom_id res chain seq x y z
N MET A 1 38.39 20.82 19.29
CA MET A 1 37.97 20.64 17.88
C MET A 1 36.48 20.31 17.89
N THR A 2 35.63 21.33 17.83
CA THR A 2 34.19 21.15 17.59
C THR A 2 34.02 21.15 16.08
N GLY A 3 33.96 19.95 15.50
CA GLY A 3 33.63 19.80 14.09
C GLY A 3 32.22 20.32 13.87
N ASN A 4 32.09 21.40 13.13
CA ASN A 4 30.81 21.80 12.57
C ASN A 4 30.41 20.70 11.58
N HIS A 5 29.61 19.75 12.02
CA HIS A 5 28.87 18.88 11.12
C HIS A 5 27.72 19.74 10.59
N PRO A 6 27.70 20.16 9.32
CA PRO A 6 26.48 20.69 8.75
C PRO A 6 25.43 19.58 8.85
N GLU A 7 24.40 19.78 9.65
CA GLU A 7 23.19 18.97 9.57
C GLU A 7 22.71 19.07 8.12
N THR A 8 22.84 17.96 7.40
CA THR A 8 22.41 17.90 6.01
C THR A 8 20.90 17.72 6.07
N ASP A 9 20.15 18.76 5.70
CA ASP A 9 18.70 18.66 5.59
C ASP A 9 18.39 17.51 4.61
N LEU A 10 17.63 16.53 5.09
CA LEU A 10 17.20 15.40 4.28
C LEU A 10 16.27 15.91 3.17
N SER A 11 16.48 15.43 1.96
CA SER A 11 15.54 15.67 0.88
C SER A 11 14.25 14.88 1.10
N GLU A 12 13.16 15.27 0.45
CA GLU A 12 11.88 14.55 0.51
C GLU A 12 12.03 13.08 0.09
N SER A 13 12.87 12.79 -0.90
CA SER A 13 13.18 11.42 -1.30
C SER A 13 13.92 10.64 -0.22
N ASP A 14 14.85 11.28 0.51
CA ASP A 14 15.60 10.61 1.59
C ASP A 14 14.65 10.25 2.74
N VAL A 15 13.70 11.13 3.07
CA VAL A 15 12.69 10.85 4.10
C VAL A 15 11.81 9.66 3.69
N LEU A 16 11.34 9.63 2.45
CA LEU A 16 10.52 8.52 1.94
C LEU A 16 11.28 7.19 1.91
N GLU A 17 12.57 7.22 1.54
CA GLU A 17 13.43 6.04 1.58
C GLU A 17 13.59 5.53 3.01
N LEU A 18 13.87 6.42 3.97
CA LEU A 18 13.99 6.05 5.38
C LEU A 18 12.68 5.48 5.95
N ASP A 19 11.52 6.02 5.54
CA ASP A 19 10.22 5.49 5.94
C ASP A 19 10.00 4.07 5.44
N ILE A 20 10.40 3.76 4.19
CA ILE A 20 10.34 2.40 3.64
C ILE A 20 11.30 1.48 4.38
N LEU A 21 12.54 1.91 4.61
CA LEU A 21 13.54 1.12 5.32
C LEU A 21 13.11 0.78 6.76
N ALA A 22 12.44 1.72 7.44
CA ALA A 22 11.90 1.52 8.78
C ALA A 22 10.78 0.45 8.84
N LEU A 23 10.17 0.13 7.70
CA LEU A 23 9.09 -0.85 7.57
C LEU A 23 9.59 -2.25 7.15
N LEU A 24 10.90 -2.46 6.98
CA LEU A 24 11.46 -3.77 6.64
C LEU A 24 11.64 -4.66 7.88
N GLN A 25 10.55 -4.91 8.61
CA GLN A 25 10.57 -5.51 9.95
C GLN A 25 10.41 -7.03 9.96
N THR A 26 9.76 -7.61 8.94
CA THR A 26 9.57 -9.05 8.79
C THR A 26 10.23 -9.60 7.53
N ALA A 27 10.40 -10.92 7.44
CA ALA A 27 11.01 -11.55 6.27
C ALA A 27 10.21 -11.27 4.99
N GLU A 28 8.89 -11.28 5.10
CA GLU A 28 7.94 -11.01 4.03
C GLU A 28 8.03 -9.56 3.54
N ALA A 29 8.19 -8.60 4.46
CA ALA A 29 8.39 -7.20 4.10
C ALA A 29 9.74 -6.98 3.37
N ASN A 30 10.79 -7.68 3.81
CA ASN A 30 12.09 -7.65 3.12
C ASN A 30 11.99 -8.28 1.73
N GLU A 31 11.33 -9.43 1.58
CA GLU A 31 11.13 -10.09 0.28
C GLU A 31 10.33 -9.22 -0.69
N ALA A 32 9.29 -8.55 -0.21
CA ALA A 32 8.52 -7.59 -1.00
C ALA A 32 9.39 -6.41 -1.47
N PHE A 33 10.24 -5.87 -0.60
CA PHE A 33 11.17 -4.79 -0.95
C PHE A 33 12.25 -5.24 -1.93
N ASP A 34 12.84 -6.42 -1.75
CA ASP A 34 13.85 -6.95 -2.67
C ASP A 34 13.28 -7.15 -4.08
N THR A 35 12.03 -7.59 -4.16
CA THR A 35 11.35 -7.86 -5.44
C THR A 35 10.85 -6.58 -6.11
N TYR A 36 10.21 -5.69 -5.36
CA TYR A 36 9.47 -4.54 -5.90
C TYR A 36 10.15 -3.18 -5.67
N GLY A 37 11.14 -3.12 -4.77
CA GLY A 37 11.93 -1.94 -4.44
C GLY A 37 12.45 -1.16 -5.65
N PRO A 38 13.03 -1.81 -6.66
CA PRO A 38 13.52 -1.14 -7.87
C PRO A 38 12.45 -0.42 -8.69
N LEU A 39 11.16 -0.73 -8.48
CA LEU A 39 10.03 -0.13 -9.19
C LEU A 39 9.43 1.06 -8.44
N ILE A 40 9.89 1.33 -7.22
CA ILE A 40 9.38 2.41 -6.39
C ILE A 40 9.88 3.75 -6.90
N THR A 41 8.96 4.70 -7.00
CA THR A 41 9.23 6.10 -7.32
C THR A 41 8.73 6.96 -6.18
N THR A 42 9.16 8.22 -6.09
CA THR A 42 8.63 9.19 -5.11
C THR A 42 7.09 9.23 -5.10
N ARG A 43 6.46 9.07 -6.28
CA ARG A 43 5.00 9.06 -6.43
C ARG A 43 4.35 7.81 -5.84
N THR A 44 5.01 6.65 -5.90
CA THR A 44 4.45 5.35 -5.49
C THR A 44 4.95 4.89 -4.12
N ALA A 45 5.95 5.58 -3.54
CA ALA A 45 6.51 5.29 -2.23
C ALA A 45 5.46 5.27 -1.10
N PRO A 46 4.50 6.21 -1.02
CA PRO A 46 3.49 6.16 0.04
C PRO A 46 2.62 4.90 0.01
N GLN A 47 2.16 4.50 -1.19
CA GLN A 47 1.36 3.28 -1.34
C GLN A 47 2.18 2.02 -1.03
N PHE A 48 3.45 2.01 -1.41
CA PHE A 48 4.34 0.90 -1.08
C PHE A 48 4.59 0.81 0.43
N ALA A 49 4.77 1.95 1.12
CA ALA A 49 4.87 1.98 2.57
C ALA A 49 3.59 1.43 3.25
N ASP A 50 2.41 1.79 2.75
CA ASP A 50 1.15 1.21 3.25
C ASP A 50 1.07 -0.30 3.02
N LEU A 51 1.58 -0.77 1.88
CA LEU A 51 1.64 -2.20 1.59
C LEU A 51 2.56 -2.92 2.59
N LEU A 52 3.75 -2.38 2.86
CA LEU A 52 4.65 -2.94 3.85
C LEU A 52 4.04 -2.95 5.25
N ARG A 53 3.29 -1.92 5.65
CA ARG A 53 2.54 -1.92 6.92
C ARG A 53 1.53 -3.06 6.98
N MET A 54 0.80 -3.30 5.90
CA MET A 54 -0.15 -4.41 5.79
C MET A 54 0.56 -5.76 5.90
N ILE A 55 1.67 -5.93 5.17
CA ILE A 55 2.48 -7.16 5.20
C ILE A 55 2.97 -7.44 6.62
N ASN A 56 3.58 -6.46 7.30
CA ASN A 56 4.07 -6.63 8.66
C ASN A 56 2.94 -7.01 9.64
N ALA A 57 1.75 -6.42 9.49
CA ALA A 57 0.61 -6.72 10.34
C ALA A 57 0.11 -8.16 10.16
N LEU A 58 0.05 -8.64 8.91
CA LEU A 58 -0.37 -10.01 8.61
C LEU A 58 0.70 -11.03 9.03
N ALA A 59 1.98 -10.74 8.80
CA ALA A 59 3.10 -11.61 9.17
C ALA A 59 3.21 -11.82 10.69
N ALA A 60 2.84 -10.81 11.49
CA ALA A 60 2.80 -10.93 12.94
C ALA A 60 1.79 -12.01 13.45
N GLY A 61 0.80 -12.38 12.63
CA GLY A 61 -0.23 -13.38 12.95
C GLY A 61 0.21 -14.84 12.80
N GLY A 62 1.41 -15.11 12.28
CA GLY A 62 1.97 -16.45 12.12
C GLY A 62 1.83 -17.00 10.70
N ASP A 63 0.63 -17.47 10.32
CA ASP A 63 0.40 -18.01 8.98
C ASP A 63 0.07 -16.88 8.00
N PHE A 64 1.13 -16.37 7.34
CA PHE A 64 1.04 -15.23 6.43
C PHE A 64 0.19 -15.51 5.19
N GLU A 65 0.30 -16.71 4.61
CA GLU A 65 -0.45 -17.07 3.39
C GLU A 65 -1.95 -17.12 3.68
N SER A 66 -2.34 -17.81 4.76
CA SER A 66 -3.74 -17.85 5.20
C SER A 66 -4.26 -16.45 5.58
N ALA A 67 -3.41 -15.60 6.17
CA ALA A 67 -3.78 -14.24 6.53
C ALA A 67 -4.04 -13.37 5.29
N ILE A 68 -3.28 -13.54 4.20
CA ILE A 68 -3.52 -12.85 2.94
C ILE A 68 -4.86 -13.25 2.34
N ASP A 69 -5.15 -14.56 2.26
CA ASP A 69 -6.40 -15.02 1.67
C ASP A 69 -7.62 -14.54 2.49
N ALA A 70 -7.49 -14.49 3.82
CA ALA A 70 -8.48 -13.90 4.69
C ALA A 70 -8.66 -12.39 4.43
N GLU A 71 -7.57 -11.67 4.21
CA GLU A 71 -7.58 -10.22 3.91
C GLU A 71 -8.22 -9.92 2.55
N VAL A 72 -7.93 -10.74 1.53
CA VAL A 72 -8.59 -10.68 0.21
C VAL A 72 -10.09 -10.88 0.35
N PHE A 73 -10.51 -11.90 1.11
CA PHE A 73 -11.92 -12.16 1.35
C PHE A 73 -12.60 -11.01 2.12
N ALA A 74 -11.95 -10.49 3.16
CA ALA A 74 -12.47 -9.39 3.98
C ALA A 74 -12.62 -8.08 3.19
N ALA A 75 -11.83 -7.89 2.13
CA ALA A 75 -11.93 -6.72 1.27
C ALA A 75 -13.17 -6.73 0.36
N VAL A 76 -13.80 -7.89 0.11
CA VAL A 76 -14.96 -7.99 -0.78
C VAL A 76 -16.22 -7.48 -0.09
N ARG A 77 -16.83 -6.40 -0.61
CA ARG A 77 -18.11 -5.86 -0.11
C ARG A 77 -19.30 -6.21 -1.00
N SER A 78 -19.05 -6.53 -2.27
CA SER A 78 -20.08 -6.84 -3.26
C SER A 78 -19.61 -7.86 -4.31
N PRO A 79 -20.52 -8.49 -5.07
CA PRO A 79 -20.14 -9.36 -6.18
C PRO A 79 -19.28 -8.66 -7.26
N VAL A 80 -19.40 -7.34 -7.41
CA VAL A 80 -18.58 -6.56 -8.35
C VAL A 80 -17.11 -6.58 -7.95
N ASP A 81 -16.81 -6.62 -6.65
CA ASP A 81 -15.43 -6.67 -6.16
C ASP A 81 -14.76 -8.00 -6.52
N ILE A 82 -15.50 -9.11 -6.53
CA ILE A 82 -15.00 -10.41 -6.98
C ILE A 82 -14.55 -10.30 -8.45
N SER A 83 -15.38 -9.73 -9.31
CA SER A 83 -15.01 -9.51 -10.71
C SER A 83 -13.85 -8.53 -10.90
N ARG A 84 -13.64 -7.58 -9.97
CA ARG A 84 -12.46 -6.70 -9.97
C ARG A 84 -11.21 -7.50 -9.60
N LEU A 85 -11.26 -8.33 -8.55
CA LEU A 85 -10.15 -9.21 -8.13
C LEU A 85 -9.77 -10.22 -9.21
N GLU A 86 -10.75 -10.81 -9.89
CA GLU A 86 -10.52 -11.69 -11.05
C GLU A 86 -9.74 -10.94 -12.16
N LYS A 87 -10.14 -9.71 -12.49
CA LYS A 87 -9.45 -8.89 -13.50
C LYS A 87 -8.03 -8.51 -13.10
N PHE A 88 -7.77 -8.36 -11.80
CA PHE A 88 -6.43 -8.14 -11.28
C PHE A 88 -5.59 -9.43 -11.22
N GLY A 89 -6.17 -10.60 -11.55
CA GLY A 89 -5.48 -11.89 -11.52
C GLY A 89 -5.24 -12.44 -10.13
N VAL A 90 -5.97 -11.97 -9.11
CA VAL A 90 -5.74 -12.29 -7.68
C VAL A 90 -5.88 -13.79 -7.39
N PHE A 91 -6.79 -14.47 -8.08
CA PHE A 91 -7.04 -15.89 -7.88
C PHE A 91 -6.09 -16.83 -8.65
N ASP A 92 -5.37 -16.29 -9.64
CA ASP A 92 -4.45 -17.05 -10.48
C ASP A 92 -2.98 -16.86 -10.05
N THR A 93 -2.71 -15.93 -9.14
CA THR A 93 -1.36 -15.62 -8.65
C THR A 93 -1.10 -16.19 -7.26
N SER A 94 0.12 -16.66 -7.02
CA SER A 94 0.64 -16.96 -5.68
C SER A 94 1.40 -15.79 -5.06
N ASP A 95 1.55 -14.67 -5.79
CA ASP A 95 2.33 -13.53 -5.33
C ASP A 95 1.55 -12.74 -4.25
N PRO A 96 2.08 -12.68 -3.00
CA PRO A 96 1.40 -12.01 -1.89
C PRO A 96 1.27 -10.50 -2.10
N VAL A 97 2.27 -9.86 -2.72
CA VAL A 97 2.27 -8.42 -2.97
C VAL A 97 1.21 -8.06 -4.00
N LEU A 98 1.04 -8.86 -5.06
CA LEU A 98 -0.02 -8.62 -6.05
C LEU A 98 -1.42 -8.77 -5.44
N LYS A 99 -1.63 -9.81 -4.62
CA LYS A 99 -2.90 -10.00 -3.90
C LYS A 99 -3.23 -8.81 -3.00
N LEU A 100 -2.27 -8.37 -2.18
CA LEU A 100 -2.48 -7.26 -1.23
C LEU A 100 -2.59 -5.89 -1.92
N THR A 101 -1.91 -5.69 -3.05
CA THR A 101 -2.08 -4.48 -3.88
C THR A 101 -3.50 -4.38 -4.44
N ALA A 102 -4.08 -5.50 -4.85
CA ALA A 102 -5.48 -5.54 -5.30
C ALA A 102 -6.45 -5.23 -4.14
N VAL A 103 -6.16 -5.71 -2.92
CA VAL A 103 -6.92 -5.35 -1.72
C VAL A 103 -6.87 -3.85 -1.43
N GLN A 104 -5.68 -3.24 -1.45
CA GLN A 104 -5.54 -1.79 -1.27
C GLN A 104 -6.32 -1.00 -2.33
N THR A 105 -6.28 -1.47 -3.58
CA THR A 105 -7.03 -0.86 -4.68
C THR A 105 -8.53 -0.93 -4.43
N LEU A 106 -9.07 -2.08 -4.00
CA LEU A 106 -10.48 -2.19 -3.65
C LEU A 106 -10.86 -1.25 -2.50
N ARG A 107 -10.07 -1.19 -1.44
CA ARG A 107 -10.30 -0.29 -0.30
C ARG A 107 -10.34 1.17 -0.75
N THR A 108 -9.41 1.56 -1.61
CA THR A 108 -9.35 2.93 -2.17
C THR A 108 -10.62 3.26 -2.96
N ILE A 109 -11.11 2.31 -3.76
CA ILE A 109 -12.37 2.47 -4.50
C ILE A 109 -13.55 2.63 -3.53
N HIS A 110 -13.62 1.78 -2.50
CA HIS A 110 -14.70 1.84 -1.52
C HIS A 110 -14.69 3.13 -0.71
N ASP A 111 -13.52 3.64 -0.35
CA ASP A 111 -13.38 4.90 0.37
C ASP A 111 -13.85 6.06 -0.53
N ALA A 112 -13.47 6.06 -1.81
CA ALA A 112 -13.95 7.05 -2.78
C ALA A 112 -15.47 6.98 -3.04
N GLU A 113 -16.08 5.80 -2.92
CA GLU A 113 -17.54 5.62 -3.01
C GLU A 113 -18.28 6.09 -1.73
N THR A 114 -17.57 6.20 -0.60
CA THR A 114 -18.14 6.55 0.72
C THR A 114 -17.99 8.04 1.05
N GLU A 115 -17.01 8.75 0.48
CA GLU A 115 -16.86 10.19 0.63
C GLU A 115 -18.07 10.95 0.03
N PRO A 116 -18.79 11.78 0.81
CA PRO A 116 -19.92 12.55 0.29
C PRO A 116 -19.44 13.58 -0.76
N VAL A 117 -20.14 13.64 -1.89
CA VAL A 117 -19.98 14.68 -2.91
C VAL A 117 -20.51 16.02 -2.36
N GLU A 118 -19.82 16.63 -1.40
CA GLU A 118 -20.07 18.00 -0.95
C GLU A 118 -18.90 18.91 -1.32
N ALA A 119 -18.86 19.33 -2.60
CA ALA A 119 -18.34 20.64 -3.03
C ALA A 119 -18.42 20.80 -4.57
N GLN A 120 -19.61 20.68 -5.15
CA GLN A 120 -19.91 21.36 -6.41
C GLN A 120 -21.22 22.13 -6.24
N SER A 121 -21.15 23.25 -5.51
CA SER A 121 -22.17 24.28 -5.65
C SER A 121 -22.11 24.83 -7.08
N PRO A 122 -23.20 24.78 -7.86
CA PRO A 122 -23.31 25.56 -9.09
C PRO A 122 -23.61 27.02 -8.69
N GLY A 123 -22.56 27.82 -8.52
CA GLY A 123 -22.63 29.28 -8.60
C GLY A 123 -21.69 29.70 -9.74
N ASP A 124 -22.00 30.62 -10.64
CA ASP A 124 -22.99 31.67 -10.63
C ASP A 124 -23.12 32.06 -12.12
N VAL A 125 -24.29 31.86 -12.76
CA VAL A 125 -24.52 32.41 -14.11
C VAL A 125 -24.96 33.86 -13.91
N ARG A 126 -24.04 34.78 -14.17
CA ARG A 126 -24.37 36.19 -14.42
C ARG A 126 -24.31 36.49 -15.90
#